data_AF-T1CFI0-F1
#
_entry.id   AF-T1CFI0-F1
#
_cell.length_a   1.000
_cell.length_b   1.000
_cell.length_c   1.000
_cell.angle_alpha   90.00
_cell.angle_beta   90.00
_cell.angle_gamma   90.00
#
_symmetry.space_group_name_H-M   'P 1'
#
loop_
_entity.id
_entity.type
_entity.pdbx_description
1 polymer ?
#
loop_
_entity_poly.entity_id
_entity_poly.type
_entity_poly.pdbx_seq_one_letter_code
_entity_poly.pdbx_strand_id
1 'polypeptide(L)' 'MTPINPQIAVLCESGKVAYLHGHLPVFQHDQQDLASFRLFTSQMIANGNVRHGEIARAFAVPLSTVKRYAKLYREKGAAG' A
#
# COMPACT_ATOMS: atom_id res chain seq x y z
N MET A 1 -5.46 6.49 12.75
CA MET A 1 -5.23 5.14 12.17
C MET A 1 -6.47 4.70 11.43
N THR A 2 -6.32 4.23 10.19
CA THR A 2 -7.41 3.75 9.34
C THR A 2 -7.17 2.29 8.99
N PRO A 3 -8.07 1.35 9.31
CA PRO A 3 -7.91 -0.05 8.93
C PRO A 3 -8.11 -0.22 7.42
N ILE A 4 -7.22 -0.98 6.78
CA ILE A 4 -7.38 -1.48 5.41
C ILE A 4 -8.16 -2.79 5.44
N ASN A 5 -7.81 -3.67 6.37
CA ASN A 5 -8.49 -4.93 6.70
C ASN A 5 -8.22 -5.28 8.19
N PRO A 6 -8.67 -6.45 8.72
CA PRO A 6 -8.46 -6.79 10.12
C PRO A 6 -6.99 -6.89 10.58
N GLN A 7 -6.03 -7.08 9.66
CA GLN A 7 -4.62 -7.26 9.97
C GLN A 7 -3.77 -6.04 9.60
N ILE A 8 -4.20 -5.26 8.60
CA ILE A 8 -3.43 -4.15 8.06
C ILE A 8 -4.14 -2.83 8.34
N ALA A 9 -3.40 -1.86 8.87
CA ALA A 9 -3.85 -0.49 9.04
C ALA A 9 -2.84 0.51 8.47
N VAL A 10 -3.31 1.72 8.19
CA VAL A 10 -2.47 2.85 7.77
C VAL A 10 -2.61 4.00 8.77
N LEU A 11 -1.49 4.65 9.09
CA LEU A 11 -1.42 5.85 9.91
C LEU A 11 -0.83 6.98 9.08
N CYS A 12 -1.52 8.11 9.03
CA CYS A 12 -1.04 9.32 8.36
C CYS A 12 -0.85 10.41 9.40
N GLU A 13 0.40 10.73 9.74
CA GLU A 13 0.75 11.73 10.74
C GLU A 13 1.99 12.51 10.29
N SER A 14 1.97 13.83 10.51
CA SER A 14 3.12 14.71 10.27
C SER A 14 3.74 14.58 8.86
N GLY A 15 2.91 14.42 7.83
CA GLY A 15 3.35 14.27 6.45
C GLY A 15 3.95 12.90 6.11
N LYS A 16 3.83 11.91 7.00
CA LYS A 16 4.27 10.53 6.77
C LYS A 16 3.09 9.57 6.73
N VAL A 17 3.26 8.50 5.97
CA VAL A 17 2.33 7.37 5.87
C VAL A 17 3.05 6.14 6.40
N ALA A 18 2.52 5.52 7.45
CA ALA A 18 3.03 4.30 8.04
C ALA A 18 2.01 3.16 7.90
N TYR A 19 2.48 1.97 7.53
CA TYR A 19 1.67 0.76 7.42
C TYR A 19 1.95 -0.13 8.62
N LEU A 20 0.88 -0.62 9.23
CA LEU A 20 0.90 -1.43 10.44
C LEU A 20 0.37 -2.82 10.13
N HIS A 21 1.09 -3.85 10.55
CA HIS A 21 0.55 -5.22 10.62
C HIS A 21 0.25 -5.55 12.09
N GLY A 22 -1.04 -5.57 12.45
CA GLY A 22 -1.48 -5.46 13.84
C GLY A 22 -1.06 -4.11 14.41
N HIS A 23 -0.11 -4.12 15.36
CA HIS A 23 0.44 -2.91 15.98
C HIS A 23 1.88 -2.60 15.58
N LEU A 24 2.48 -3.41 14.70
CA LEU A 24 3.88 -3.28 14.32
C LEU A 24 4.01 -2.48 13.01
N PRO A 25 4.77 -1.37 12.99
CA PRO A 25 5.06 -0.65 11.75
C PRO A 25 5.98 -1.50 10.87
N VAL A 26 5.52 -1.80 9.67
CA VAL A 26 6.25 -2.63 8.70
C VAL A 26 6.88 -1.81 7.57
N PHE A 27 6.38 -0.60 7.33
CA PHE A 27 6.93 0.34 6.35
C PHE A 27 6.43 1.75 6.60
N GLN A 28 7.22 2.75 6.21
CA GLN A 28 6.80 4.16 6.19
C GLN A 28 7.40 4.89 5.00
N HIS A 29 6.70 5.92 4.53
CA HIS A 29 7.21 6.84 3.51
C HIS A 29 6.60 8.23 3.70
N ASP A 30 7.17 9.23 3.02
CA ASP A 30 6.57 10.56 2.97
C ASP A 30 5.26 10.53 2.20
N GLN A 31 4.27 11.31 2.62
CA GLN A 31 2.92 11.31 2.05
C GLN A 31 2.90 11.62 0.54
N GLN A 32 3.88 12.39 0.06
CA GLN A 32 4.02 12.73 -1.35
C GLN A 32 4.87 11.74 -2.16
N ASP A 33 5.50 10.76 -1.51
CA ASP A 33 6.28 9.72 -2.18
C ASP A 33 5.36 8.65 -2.78
N LEU A 34 4.87 8.96 -3.98
CA LEU A 34 4.02 8.05 -4.75
C LEU A 34 4.76 6.80 -5.22
N ALA A 35 6.09 6.85 -5.35
CA ALA A 35 6.88 5.68 -5.75
C ALA A 35 6.88 4.65 -4.61
N SER A 36 7.17 5.07 -3.39
CA SER A 36 7.08 4.22 -2.20
C SER A 36 5.66 3.72 -1.94
N PHE A 37 4.64 4.56 -2.14
CA PHE A 37 3.24 4.12 -2.08
C PHE A 37 2.96 2.96 -3.04
N ARG A 38 3.31 3.11 -4.32
CA ARG A 38 3.09 2.08 -5.35
C ARG A 38 3.89 0.81 -5.07
N LEU A 39 5.15 0.97 -4.69
CA LEU A 39 6.05 -0.12 -4.32
C LEU A 39 5.42 -0.96 -3.20
N PHE A 40 5.13 -0.33 -2.07
CA PHE A 40 4.76 -1.07 -0.87
C PHE A 40 3.34 -1.66 -0.96
N THR A 41 2.38 -0.92 -1.52
CA THR A 41 1.02 -1.45 -1.72
C THR A 41 1.01 -2.60 -2.73
N SER A 42 1.83 -2.55 -3.78
CA SER A 42 1.97 -3.65 -4.73
C SER A 42 2.65 -4.87 -4.11
N GLN A 43 3.68 -4.67 -3.28
CA GLN A 43 4.32 -5.74 -2.52
C GLN A 43 3.34 -6.42 -1.56
N MET A 44 2.54 -5.66 -0.81
CA MET A 44 1.53 -6.24 0.08
C MET A 44 0.49 -7.07 -0.68
N ILE A 45 0.10 -6.65 -1.89
CA ILE A 45 -0.79 -7.42 -2.76
C ILE A 45 -0.11 -8.70 -3.23
N ALA A 46 1.15 -8.62 -3.69
CA ALA A 46 1.92 -9.78 -4.15
C ALA A 46 2.13 -10.82 -3.04
N ASN A 47 2.29 -10.36 -1.80
CA ASN A 47 2.44 -11.22 -0.62
C ASN A 47 1.10 -11.76 -0.09
N GLY A 48 -0.03 -11.32 -0.63
CA GLY A 48 -1.36 -11.75 -0.20
C GLY A 48 -1.89 -11.11 1.08
N ASN A 49 -1.20 -10.09 1.63
CA ASN A 49 -1.59 -9.40 2.86
C ASN A 49 -2.82 -8.50 2.68
N VAL A 50 -3.00 -7.97 1.46
CA VAL A 50 -4.12 -7.10 1.09
C VAL A 50 -4.62 -7.43 -0.32
N ARG A 51 -5.88 -7.14 -0.59
CA ARG A 51 -6.50 -7.26 -1.92
C ARG A 51 -6.49 -5.92 -2.63
N HIS A 52 -6.44 -5.94 -3.96
CA HIS A 52 -6.51 -4.73 -4.80
C HIS A 52 -7.67 -3.79 -4.42
N GLY A 53 -8.86 -4.35 -4.14
CA GLY A 53 -10.04 -3.57 -3.76
C GLY A 53 -9.96 -2.94 -2.38
N GLU A 54 -9.16 -3.51 -1.46
CA GLU A 54 -8.93 -2.93 -0.13
C GLU A 54 -8.06 -1.68 -0.24
N ILE A 55 -7.00 -1.73 -1.05
CA ILE A 55 -6.16 -0.56 -1.36
C ILE A 55 -6.96 0.53 -2.07
N ALA A 56 -7.72 0.17 -3.11
CA ALA A 56 -8.53 1.14 -3.85
C ALA A 56 -9.52 1.88 -2.93
N ARG A 57 -10.15 1.16 -2.00
CA ARG A 57 -11.10 1.71 -1.04
C ARG A 57 -10.42 2.56 0.03
N ALA A 58 -9.35 2.05 0.64
CA ALA A 58 -8.67 2.72 1.75
C ALA A 58 -8.02 4.04 1.34
N PHE A 59 -7.50 4.11 0.11
CA PHE A 59 -6.80 5.29 -0.41
C PHE A 59 -7.62 6.12 -1.40
N ALA A 60 -8.88 5.74 -1.65
CA ALA A 60 -9.76 6.38 -2.64
C ALA A 60 -9.10 6.53 -4.03
N VAL A 61 -8.36 5.52 -4.47
CA VAL A 61 -7.67 5.48 -5.78
C VAL A 61 -8.38 4.54 -6.75
N PRO A 62 -8.30 4.78 -8.08
CA PRO A 62 -8.91 3.89 -9.05
C PRO A 62 -8.36 2.46 -8.97
N LEU A 63 -9.25 1.46 -8.96
CA LEU A 63 -8.87 0.04 -8.93
C LEU A 63 -7.99 -0.37 -10.13
N SER A 64 -8.22 0.23 -11.30
CA SER A 64 -7.40 0.02 -12.50
C SER A 64 -5.95 0.44 -12.27
N THR A 65 -5.72 1.56 -11.58
CA THR A 65 -4.39 2.04 -11.21
C THR A 65 -3.70 1.07 -10.27
N VAL A 66 -4.41 0.55 -9.26
CA VAL A 66 -3.85 -0.45 -8.33
C VAL A 66 -3.44 -1.73 -9.08
N LYS A 67 -4.32 -2.25 -9.95
CA LYS A 67 -4.02 -3.44 -10.77
C LYS A 67 -2.82 -3.23 -11.69
N ARG A 68 -2.69 -2.04 -12.28
CA ARG A 68 -1.56 -1.69 -13.15
C ARG A 68 -0.22 -1.78 -12.41
N TYR A 69 -0.12 -1.14 -11.24
CA TYR A 69 1.15 -1.13 -10.49
C TYR A 69 1.45 -2.47 -9.82
N ALA A 70 0.43 -3.21 -9.35
CA ALA A 70 0.64 -4.58 -8.87
C ALA A 70 1.20 -5.49 -9.97
N LYS A 71 0.72 -5.35 -11.22
CA LYS A 71 1.27 -6.05 -12.38
C LYS A 71 2.73 -5.63 -12.66
N LEU A 72 3.01 -4.32 -12.70
CA LEU A 72 4.36 -3.83 -12.96
C LEU A 72 5.37 -4.29 -11.89
N TYR A 73 4.98 -4.25 -10.61
CA TYR A 73 5.80 -4.77 -9.52
C TYR A 73 6.08 -6.27 -9.67
N ARG A 74 5.09 -7.07 -10.08
CA ARG A 74 5.31 -8.51 -10.33
C ARG A 74 6.29 -8.76 -11.48
N GLU A 75 6.30 -7.89 -12.50
CA GLU A 75 7.16 -8.03 -13.68
C GLU A 75 8.58 -7.46 -13.46
N LYS A 76 8.71 -6.39 -12.67
CA LYS A 76 9.93 -5.58 -12.56
C LYS A 76 10.46 -5.41 -11.13
N GLY A 77 9.81 -6.00 -10.15
CA GLY A 77 10.10 -5.79 -8.74
C GLY A 77 9.99 -4.32 -8.35
N ALA A 78 10.97 -3.82 -7.60
CA ALA A 78 10.98 -2.44 -7.11
C ALA A 78 11.12 -1.37 -8.19
N ALA A 79 11.49 -1.73 -9.43
CA ALA A 79 11.57 -0.82 -10.57
C ALA A 79 10.23 -0.65 -11.33
N GLY A 80 9.16 -1.29 -10.87
CA GLY A 80 7.83 -1.31 -11.49
C GLY A 80 6.92 -0.14 -11.15
#